data_AF-A0A923R9Q5-F1
#
_entry.id   AF-A0A923R9Q5-F1
#
_cell.length_a   1.000
_cell.length_b   1.000
_cell.length_c   1.000
_cell.angle_alpha   90.00
_cell.angle_beta   90.00
_cell.angle_gamma   90.00
#
_symmetry.space_group_name_H-M   'P 1'
#
loop_
_entity.id
_entity.type
_entity.pdbx_description
1 polymer ?
#
loop_
_entity_poly.entity_id
_entity_poly.type
_entity_poly.pdbx_seq_one_letter_code
_entity_poly.pdbx_strand_id
1 'polypeptide(L)'
;MSKSSHPRFAALQTVTARKPKHVDQPKDGKGNILKISDFYGSNIFSIKDMKQKLPNDIYKRFNQTIQAGKKLDIEVANVVAHAMKEWAIEHGVTHYCHWFQPQTGTTAEKHDSFLNIDRDGNPMERFSGAQLIQSEPDASSFPSGGMRTTFEARGYAAWDPTSPIFISEAGSTKTLCIPSVFISYHGHALDEKTGVLRSNEALADRAIKLLHLIGDTEARGVTTNLGPEQEYFLIDRAFFVLRPDLIMSGRTLLGARPARGQQLEDHYFGSIPTRVLAFMTEFEQELFRLGVPAKTRHNEVAPMQFESAPIFEEANVAIDHNHVTMEVLKRVAKKHDFEALLHEKPFAGVNGSGKHNNWSMSVASGNPELDGINLLDPGKTPHQNLRFLLFLMATLKGVNKHAGLLRAAIASSGNDHRLGANEAPPAIISVFLG
;
A
#
# COMPACT_ATOMS: atom_id res chain seq x y z
N MET A 1 -27.56 26.56 32.23
CA MET A 1 -26.61 26.71 31.11
C MET A 1 -27.40 26.85 29.82
N SER A 2 -27.28 27.97 29.10
CA SER A 2 -28.03 28.17 27.85
C SER A 2 -27.61 27.12 26.82
N LYS A 3 -28.57 26.60 26.05
CA LYS A 3 -28.36 25.63 24.95
C LYS A 3 -27.35 26.13 23.89
N SER A 4 -26.97 27.41 23.93
CA SER A 4 -26.02 28.06 23.01
C SER A 4 -24.54 27.75 23.24
N SER A 5 -24.17 26.95 24.25
CA SER A 5 -22.76 26.66 24.60
C SER A 5 -22.32 25.20 24.42
N HIS A 6 -23.19 24.30 23.95
CA HIS A 6 -22.82 22.90 23.80
C HIS A 6 -21.90 22.70 22.57
N PRO A 7 -20.68 22.14 22.71
CA PRO A 7 -19.70 22.01 21.63
C PRO A 7 -20.24 21.35 20.35
N ARG A 8 -21.16 20.38 20.51
CA ARG A 8 -21.87 19.73 19.40
C ARG A 8 -22.62 20.71 18.46
N PHE A 9 -23.26 21.75 18.99
CA PHE A 9 -23.97 22.72 18.14
C PHE A 9 -23.00 23.63 17.39
N ALA A 10 -21.87 23.99 18.01
CA ALA A 10 -20.79 24.71 17.33
C ALA A 10 -20.16 23.88 16.20
N ALA A 11 -19.99 22.57 16.42
CA ALA A 11 -19.55 21.65 15.36
C ALA A 11 -20.57 21.58 14.22
N LEU A 12 -21.87 21.46 14.52
CA LEU A 12 -22.93 21.49 13.49
C LEU A 12 -22.87 22.76 12.64
N GLN A 13 -22.79 23.93 13.27
CA GLN A 13 -22.66 25.21 12.56
C GLN A 13 -21.41 25.25 11.67
N THR A 14 -20.29 24.73 12.18
CA THR A 14 -19.03 24.64 11.43
C THR A 14 -19.19 23.73 10.21
N VAL A 15 -19.75 22.53 10.38
CA VAL A 15 -19.95 21.56 9.28
C VAL A 15 -20.87 22.13 8.21
N THR A 16 -21.97 22.79 8.59
CA THR A 16 -22.92 23.40 7.65
C THR A 16 -22.30 24.56 6.87
N ALA A 17 -21.36 25.30 7.47
CA ALA A 17 -20.68 26.42 6.82
C ALA A 17 -19.55 25.99 5.86
N ARG A 18 -19.07 24.74 5.93
CA ARG A 18 -17.93 24.26 5.13
C ARG A 18 -18.30 24.14 3.66
N LYS A 19 -17.44 24.69 2.81
CA LYS A 19 -17.50 24.55 1.35
C LYS A 19 -16.45 23.53 0.88
N PRO A 20 -16.65 22.89 -0.30
CA PRO A 20 -15.60 22.09 -0.92
C PRO A 20 -14.33 22.93 -1.08
N LYS A 21 -13.18 22.37 -0.71
CA LYS A 21 -11.90 23.05 -0.94
C LYS A 21 -11.57 23.03 -2.42
N HIS A 22 -10.92 24.09 -2.90
CA HIS A 22 -10.40 24.12 -4.26
C HIS A 22 -9.23 23.14 -4.38
N VAL A 23 -9.23 22.32 -5.43
CA VAL A 23 -8.13 21.41 -5.75
C VAL A 23 -7.55 21.87 -7.07
N ASP A 24 -6.29 22.32 -7.01
CA ASP A 24 -5.57 22.75 -8.20
C ASP A 24 -5.33 21.55 -9.12
N GLN A 25 -5.65 21.71 -10.39
CA GLN A 25 -5.27 20.72 -11.38
C GLN A 25 -3.77 20.87 -11.69
N PRO A 26 -3.04 19.75 -11.88
CA PRO A 26 -1.64 19.81 -12.30
C PRO A 26 -1.53 20.56 -13.63
N LYS A 27 -0.56 21.48 -13.72
CA LYS A 27 -0.33 22.32 -14.91
C LYS A 27 1.11 22.23 -15.38
N ASP A 28 1.32 22.39 -16.67
CA ASP A 28 2.65 22.55 -17.26
C ASP A 28 3.24 23.94 -16.94
N GLY A 29 4.50 24.17 -17.31
CA GLY A 29 5.17 25.47 -17.16
C GLY A 29 4.55 26.63 -17.96
N LYS A 30 3.56 26.35 -18.81
CA LYS A 30 2.79 27.32 -19.60
C LYS A 30 1.38 27.55 -19.03
N GLY A 31 1.02 26.86 -17.94
CA GLY A 31 -0.29 26.95 -17.29
C GLY A 31 -1.38 26.05 -17.88
N ASN A 32 -1.06 25.18 -18.84
CA ASN A 32 -2.02 24.22 -19.40
C ASN A 32 -2.22 23.05 -18.45
N ILE A 33 -3.47 22.59 -18.34
CA ILE A 33 -3.82 21.42 -17.52
C ILE A 33 -3.16 20.17 -18.09
N LEU A 34 -2.45 19.43 -17.24
CA LEU A 34 -1.82 18.16 -17.58
C LEU A 34 -2.85 17.03 -17.62
N LYS A 35 -2.66 16.10 -18.56
CA LYS A 35 -3.39 14.83 -18.54
C LYS A 35 -2.82 13.94 -17.44
N ILE A 36 -3.61 12.99 -16.94
CA ILE A 36 -3.14 12.01 -15.93
C ILE A 36 -1.84 11.33 -16.40
N SER A 37 -1.76 10.94 -17.68
CA SER A 37 -0.56 10.34 -18.28
C SER A 37 0.71 11.19 -18.17
N ASP A 38 0.58 12.51 -18.07
CA ASP A 38 1.71 13.44 -18.13
C ASP A 38 2.38 13.61 -16.76
N PHE A 39 1.65 13.37 -15.67
CA PHE A 39 2.18 13.45 -14.29
C PHE A 39 2.12 12.12 -13.53
N TYR A 40 1.63 11.05 -14.17
CA TYR A 40 1.63 9.72 -13.58
C TYR A 40 3.06 9.26 -13.28
N GLY A 41 3.32 8.87 -12.03
CA GLY A 41 4.62 8.46 -11.54
C GLY A 41 5.66 9.59 -11.50
N SER A 42 5.24 10.86 -11.51
CA SER A 42 6.19 12.00 -11.45
C SER A 42 7.03 12.01 -10.17
N ASN A 43 6.56 11.37 -9.10
CA ASN A 43 7.25 11.28 -7.82
C ASN A 43 7.86 9.88 -7.59
N ILE A 44 8.08 9.09 -8.65
CA ILE A 44 8.77 7.80 -8.58
C ILE A 44 10.09 7.89 -9.32
N PHE A 45 11.13 7.30 -8.74
CA PHE A 45 12.37 7.01 -9.46
C PHE A 45 12.23 5.68 -10.20
N SER A 46 11.76 5.74 -11.44
CA SER A 46 11.34 4.57 -12.22
C SER A 46 12.51 3.84 -12.90
N ILE A 47 12.27 2.63 -13.40
CA ILE A 47 13.22 1.90 -14.25
C ILE A 47 13.61 2.73 -15.48
N LYS A 48 12.69 3.53 -16.02
CA LYS A 48 12.97 4.44 -17.14
C LYS A 48 13.95 5.53 -16.74
N ASP A 49 13.79 6.11 -15.55
CA ASP A 49 14.69 7.15 -15.03
C ASP A 49 16.06 6.56 -14.71
N MET A 50 16.10 5.37 -14.11
CA MET A 50 17.33 4.60 -13.92
C MET A 50 18.04 4.34 -15.24
N LYS A 51 17.33 3.94 -16.30
CA LYS A 51 17.94 3.73 -17.63
C LYS A 51 18.52 5.02 -18.24
N GLN A 52 17.95 6.18 -17.92
CA GLN A 52 18.42 7.47 -18.42
C GLN A 52 19.59 8.03 -17.61
N LYS A 53 19.59 7.84 -16.28
CA LYS A 53 20.60 8.39 -15.37
C LYS A 53 21.79 7.46 -15.12
N LEU A 54 21.64 6.14 -15.29
CA LEU A 54 22.71 5.17 -15.06
C LEU A 54 23.48 4.85 -16.35
N PRO A 55 24.80 4.59 -16.26
CA PRO A 55 25.55 3.98 -17.36
C PRO A 55 24.92 2.67 -17.84
N ASN A 56 24.97 2.40 -19.15
CA ASN A 56 24.28 1.26 -19.77
C ASN A 56 24.73 -0.10 -19.21
N ASP A 57 26.02 -0.24 -18.88
CA ASP A 57 26.57 -1.45 -18.26
C ASP A 57 26.05 -1.64 -16.83
N ILE A 58 26.02 -0.57 -16.03
CA ILE A 58 25.50 -0.57 -14.66
C ILE A 58 24.00 -0.91 -14.65
N TYR A 59 23.22 -0.30 -15.52
CA TYR A 59 21.78 -0.58 -15.66
C TYR A 59 21.53 -2.06 -16.01
N LYS A 60 22.30 -2.62 -16.96
CA LYS A 60 22.18 -4.05 -17.32
C LYS A 60 22.55 -4.96 -16.16
N ARG A 61 23.67 -4.70 -15.47
CA ARG A 61 24.12 -5.47 -14.30
C ARG A 61 23.09 -5.40 -13.17
N PHE A 62 22.52 -4.22 -12.92
CA PHE A 62 21.47 -4.00 -11.92
C PHE A 62 20.24 -4.86 -12.22
N ASN A 63 19.66 -4.75 -13.42
CA ASN A 63 18.49 -5.54 -13.80
C ASN A 63 18.74 -7.04 -13.76
N GLN A 64 19.90 -7.51 -14.24
CA GLN A 64 20.27 -8.92 -14.16
C GLN A 64 20.35 -9.41 -12.71
N THR A 65 20.83 -8.56 -11.80
CA THR A 65 20.96 -8.89 -10.38
C THR A 65 19.59 -9.06 -9.72
N ILE A 66 18.65 -8.14 -10.01
CA ILE A 66 17.26 -8.22 -9.52
C ILE A 66 16.57 -9.46 -10.06
N GLN A 67 16.62 -9.67 -11.38
CA GLN A 67 15.96 -10.81 -12.04
C GLN A 67 16.51 -12.15 -11.56
N ALA A 68 17.80 -12.21 -11.21
CA ALA A 68 18.43 -13.43 -10.71
C ALA A 68 18.31 -13.61 -9.18
N GLY A 69 17.70 -12.66 -8.46
CA GLY A 69 17.62 -12.69 -6.99
C GLY A 69 18.98 -12.70 -6.30
N LYS A 70 20.00 -12.08 -6.91
CA LYS A 70 21.38 -12.08 -6.38
C LYS A 70 21.64 -10.87 -5.50
N LYS A 71 22.66 -10.99 -4.63
CA LYS A 71 23.14 -9.87 -3.82
C LYS A 71 23.61 -8.72 -4.71
N LEU A 72 23.17 -7.51 -4.39
CA LEU A 72 23.58 -6.30 -5.08
C LEU A 72 25.07 -6.01 -4.85
N ASP A 73 25.79 -5.83 -5.96
CA ASP A 73 27.20 -5.45 -5.96
C ASP A 73 27.38 -4.01 -5.44
N ILE A 74 28.40 -3.78 -4.63
CA ILE A 74 28.62 -2.48 -3.96
C ILE A 74 28.96 -1.37 -4.97
N GLU A 75 29.64 -1.69 -6.07
CA GLU A 75 29.95 -0.69 -7.10
C GLU A 75 28.65 -0.25 -7.79
N VAL A 76 27.82 -1.21 -8.19
CA VAL A 76 26.48 -0.93 -8.76
C VAL A 76 25.63 -0.13 -7.77
N ALA A 77 25.60 -0.54 -6.49
CA ALA A 77 24.82 0.14 -5.46
C ALA A 77 25.26 1.60 -5.25
N ASN A 78 26.56 1.90 -5.29
CA ASN A 78 27.06 3.26 -5.15
C ASN A 78 26.65 4.16 -6.32
N VAL A 79 26.70 3.65 -7.56
CA VAL A 79 26.26 4.41 -8.74
C VAL A 79 24.74 4.65 -8.68
N VAL A 80 23.96 3.65 -8.28
CA VAL A 80 22.51 3.78 -8.10
C VAL A 80 22.17 4.79 -7.00
N ALA A 81 22.82 4.70 -5.83
CA ALA A 81 22.62 5.65 -4.74
C ALA A 81 22.94 7.09 -5.17
N HIS A 82 24.03 7.29 -5.91
CA HIS A 82 24.36 8.62 -6.44
C HIS A 82 23.25 9.15 -7.37
N ALA A 83 22.79 8.35 -8.34
CA ALA A 83 21.72 8.73 -9.25
C ALA A 83 20.39 9.01 -8.53
N MET A 84 20.04 8.21 -7.52
CA MET A 84 18.87 8.43 -6.67
C MET A 84 18.94 9.77 -5.93
N LYS A 85 20.10 10.09 -5.35
CA LYS A 85 20.34 11.33 -4.61
C LYS A 85 20.22 12.55 -5.51
N GLU A 86 20.89 12.54 -6.67
CA GLU A 86 20.81 13.65 -7.63
C GLU A 86 19.37 13.85 -8.12
N TRP A 87 18.66 12.76 -8.47
CA TRP A 87 17.25 12.83 -8.84
C TRP A 87 16.39 13.41 -7.70
N ALA A 88 16.60 12.98 -6.46
CA ALA A 88 15.85 13.49 -5.32
C ALA A 88 16.10 14.99 -5.07
N ILE A 89 17.37 15.42 -5.14
CA ILE A 89 17.76 16.84 -4.97
C ILE A 89 17.16 17.71 -6.09
N GLU A 90 17.15 17.24 -7.34
CA GLU A 90 16.48 17.93 -8.46
C GLU A 90 14.98 18.17 -8.19
N HIS A 91 14.34 17.31 -7.38
CA HIS A 91 12.93 17.43 -6.98
C HIS A 91 12.72 18.23 -5.67
N GLY A 92 13.80 18.80 -5.12
CA GLY A 92 13.77 19.59 -3.88
C GLY A 92 13.75 18.77 -2.60
N VAL A 93 14.16 17.50 -2.66
CA VAL A 93 14.24 16.62 -1.49
C VAL A 93 15.51 16.90 -0.70
N THR A 94 15.38 16.93 0.63
CA THR A 94 16.51 17.16 1.56
C THR A 94 16.80 15.96 2.46
N HIS A 95 15.83 15.07 2.65
CA HIS A 95 15.91 13.91 3.52
C HIS A 95 15.57 12.63 2.76
N TYR A 96 16.10 11.51 3.23
CA TYR A 96 15.69 10.17 2.80
C TYR A 96 15.24 9.34 4.00
N CYS A 97 14.46 8.30 3.73
CA CYS A 97 14.11 7.30 4.73
C CYS A 97 14.07 5.91 4.11
N HIS A 98 14.41 4.91 4.92
CA HIS A 98 14.02 3.53 4.64
C HIS A 98 12.58 3.36 5.10
N TRP A 99 11.69 3.11 4.15
CA TRP A 99 10.26 2.97 4.37
C TRP A 99 9.92 1.48 4.42
N PHE A 100 9.36 1.02 5.54
CA PHE A 100 9.07 -0.42 5.77
C PHE A 100 7.84 -0.60 6.66
N GLN A 101 7.32 -1.83 6.74
CA GLN A 101 6.12 -2.18 7.51
C GLN A 101 6.50 -3.11 8.67
N PRO A 102 6.88 -2.57 9.85
CA PRO A 102 7.11 -3.40 11.03
C PRO A 102 5.82 -4.11 11.47
N GLN A 103 5.95 -5.09 12.35
CA GLN A 103 4.83 -5.85 12.95
C GLN A 103 3.98 -5.03 13.95
N THR A 104 3.71 -3.76 13.62
CA THR A 104 2.84 -2.83 14.36
C THR A 104 1.53 -2.54 13.62
N GLY A 105 1.37 -3.04 12.39
CA GLY A 105 0.21 -2.76 11.54
C GLY A 105 0.25 -1.40 10.85
N THR A 106 1.40 -0.72 10.86
CA THR A 106 1.61 0.59 10.22
C THR A 106 2.94 0.61 9.46
N THR A 107 3.15 1.63 8.63
CA THR A 107 4.46 1.94 8.07
C THR A 107 5.34 2.62 9.10
N ALA A 108 6.65 2.54 8.93
CA ALA A 108 7.64 3.24 9.73
C ALA A 108 8.66 3.93 8.83
N GLU A 109 9.17 5.06 9.33
CA GLU A 109 10.17 5.88 8.67
C GLU A 109 11.06 6.54 9.72
N LYS A 110 12.35 6.66 9.37
CA LYS A 110 13.31 7.54 10.03
C LYS A 110 13.90 8.44 8.96
N HIS A 111 13.83 9.75 9.16
CA HIS A 111 14.28 10.74 8.18
C HIS A 111 15.73 11.12 8.49
N ASP A 112 16.64 10.79 7.58
CA ASP A 112 18.04 11.15 7.64
C ASP A 112 18.31 12.20 6.53
N SER A 113 19.01 13.28 6.87
CA SER A 113 19.36 14.32 5.89
C SER A 113 20.46 13.84 4.95
N PHE A 114 20.48 14.31 3.69
CA PHE A 114 21.63 14.07 2.82
C PHE A 114 22.92 14.79 3.26
N LEU A 115 22.83 15.77 4.16
CA LEU A 115 23.96 16.53 4.65
C LEU A 115 25.01 15.62 5.31
N ASN A 116 26.23 15.74 4.84
CA ASN A 116 27.42 15.15 5.40
C ASN A 116 28.51 16.21 5.50
N ILE A 117 29.43 16.07 6.45
CA ILE A 117 30.56 16.99 6.61
C ILE A 117 31.82 16.22 6.20
N ASP A 118 32.56 16.76 5.24
CA ASP A 118 33.80 16.15 4.78
C ASP A 118 34.91 16.25 5.86
N ARG A 119 36.10 15.70 5.55
CA ARG A 119 37.23 15.73 6.50
C ARG A 119 37.77 17.12 6.78
N ASP A 120 37.54 18.06 5.87
CA ASP A 120 38.01 19.44 5.93
C ASP A 120 36.95 20.36 6.59
N GLY A 121 35.78 19.83 6.92
CA GLY A 121 34.69 20.55 7.57
C GLY A 121 33.67 21.16 6.62
N ASN A 122 33.77 20.90 5.31
CA ASN A 122 32.82 21.45 4.34
C ASN A 122 31.54 20.60 4.26
N PRO A 123 30.36 21.24 4.18
CA PRO A 123 29.10 20.53 3.98
C PRO A 123 28.99 20.01 2.55
N MET A 124 28.47 18.79 2.40
CA MET A 124 28.16 18.18 1.11
C MET A 124 27.00 17.20 1.22
N GLU A 125 26.24 17.03 0.14
CA GLU A 125 25.17 16.03 0.07
C GLU A 125 25.74 14.65 -0.31
N ARG A 126 25.58 13.68 0.59
CA ARG A 126 26.08 12.31 0.41
C ARG A 126 25.00 11.27 0.65
N PHE A 127 24.91 10.34 -0.28
CA PHE A 127 24.13 9.12 -0.15
C PHE A 127 24.91 7.97 -0.79
N SER A 128 25.05 6.84 -0.10
CA SER A 128 25.98 5.77 -0.49
C SER A 128 25.28 4.44 -0.67
N GLY A 129 25.84 3.56 -1.50
CA GLY A 129 25.31 2.22 -1.74
C GLY A 129 25.28 1.35 -0.48
N ALA A 130 26.11 1.66 0.52
CA ALA A 130 26.04 1.00 1.82
C ALA A 130 24.67 1.20 2.49
N GLN A 131 24.08 2.39 2.38
CA GLN A 131 22.75 2.68 2.90
C GLN A 131 21.67 1.86 2.17
N LEU A 132 21.83 1.59 0.87
CA LEU A 132 20.88 0.77 0.12
C LEU A 132 20.95 -0.72 0.49
N ILE A 133 22.17 -1.26 0.66
CA ILE A 133 22.36 -2.68 0.95
C ILE A 133 21.97 -3.01 2.39
N GLN A 134 22.43 -2.20 3.34
CA GLN A 134 22.21 -2.44 4.76
C GLN A 134 22.35 -1.12 5.54
N SER A 135 21.22 -0.55 5.93
CA SER A 135 21.15 0.60 6.83
C SER A 135 20.81 0.15 8.25
N GLU A 136 21.31 0.88 9.26
CA GLU A 136 20.96 0.71 10.67
C GLU A 136 19.94 1.80 11.07
N PRO A 137 18.63 1.56 10.89
CA PRO A 137 17.63 2.37 11.57
C PRO A 137 17.77 2.06 13.06
N ASP A 138 18.08 3.06 13.89
CA ASP A 138 18.09 2.90 15.34
C ASP A 138 16.71 2.40 15.81
N ALA A 139 16.62 1.11 16.12
CA ALA A 139 15.37 0.34 16.10
C ALA A 139 15.08 -0.36 17.42
N SER A 140 15.71 0.07 18.52
CA SER A 140 15.56 -0.56 19.84
C SER A 140 14.12 -0.59 20.37
N SER A 141 13.24 0.26 19.82
CA SER A 141 11.86 0.45 20.30
C SER A 141 10.79 -0.33 19.53
N PHE A 142 11.14 -1.05 18.44
CA PHE A 142 10.15 -1.85 17.72
C PHE A 142 9.83 -3.15 18.46
N PRO A 143 8.57 -3.64 18.40
CA PRO A 143 8.18 -4.90 19.05
C PRO A 143 9.05 -6.05 18.55
N SER A 144 9.63 -6.83 19.47
CA SER A 144 10.50 -7.97 19.15
C SER A 144 9.95 -9.31 19.67
N GLY A 145 8.68 -9.36 20.08
CA GLY A 145 8.05 -10.57 20.62
C GLY A 145 8.68 -11.10 21.92
N GLY A 146 9.35 -10.24 22.71
CA GLY A 146 9.97 -10.63 23.98
C GLY A 146 11.27 -11.45 23.87
N MET A 147 11.80 -11.65 22.66
CA MET A 147 12.96 -12.51 22.40
C MET A 147 14.33 -11.80 22.49
N ARG A 148 14.44 -10.60 23.08
CA ARG A 148 15.70 -9.82 23.02
C ARG A 148 16.10 -9.12 24.31
N THR A 149 17.40 -9.16 24.61
CA THR A 149 18.11 -8.19 25.45
C THR A 149 18.46 -6.93 24.64
N THR A 150 18.51 -5.75 25.27
CA THR A 150 18.62 -4.43 24.61
C THR A 150 19.82 -4.25 23.66
N PHE A 151 20.93 -4.98 23.85
CA PHE A 151 22.10 -4.91 22.97
C PHE A 151 21.93 -5.69 21.65
N GLU A 152 21.07 -6.71 21.62
CA GLU A 152 20.70 -7.52 20.44
C GLU A 152 19.50 -6.95 19.69
N ALA A 153 18.94 -5.82 20.16
CA ALA A 153 17.79 -5.15 19.56
C ALA A 153 18.13 -4.42 18.24
N ARG A 154 19.34 -4.57 17.71
CA ARG A 154 19.72 -3.99 16.40
C ARG A 154 18.86 -4.60 15.29
N GLY A 155 18.30 -3.72 14.48
CA GLY A 155 17.61 -4.06 13.24
C GLY A 155 18.31 -3.41 12.06
N TYR A 156 18.15 -4.03 10.89
CA TYR A 156 18.74 -3.60 9.65
C TYR A 156 17.65 -3.43 8.60
N ALA A 157 17.69 -2.29 7.92
CA ALA A 157 16.88 -2.06 6.73
C ALA A 157 17.71 -2.40 5.48
N ALA A 158 17.12 -3.13 4.54
CA ALA A 158 17.71 -3.39 3.24
C ALA A 158 16.71 -3.02 2.15
N TRP A 159 17.16 -2.30 1.12
CA TRP A 159 16.30 -1.89 0.01
C TRP A 159 15.73 -3.10 -0.72
N ASP A 160 14.42 -3.08 -0.98
CA ASP A 160 13.75 -3.96 -1.94
C ASP A 160 13.70 -3.28 -3.32
N PRO A 161 14.56 -3.69 -4.27
CA PRO A 161 14.62 -3.06 -5.58
C PRO A 161 13.47 -3.46 -6.52
N THR A 162 12.60 -4.38 -6.11
CA THR A 162 11.39 -4.74 -6.87
C THR A 162 10.27 -3.73 -6.69
N SER A 163 10.34 -2.92 -5.62
CA SER A 163 9.40 -1.84 -5.35
C SER A 163 10.00 -0.47 -5.71
N PRO A 164 9.24 0.41 -6.38
CA PRO A 164 9.74 1.71 -6.82
C PRO A 164 10.05 2.63 -5.64
N ILE A 165 11.19 3.31 -5.71
CA ILE A 165 11.52 4.42 -4.81
C ILE A 165 10.62 5.61 -5.15
N PHE A 166 10.13 6.31 -4.14
CA PHE A 166 9.21 7.43 -4.35
C PHE A 166 9.55 8.63 -3.47
N ILE A 167 9.00 9.80 -3.82
CA ILE A 167 9.06 11.02 -3.00
C ILE A 167 7.72 11.19 -2.31
N SER A 168 7.71 11.11 -0.99
CA SER A 168 6.54 11.50 -0.19
C SER A 168 6.56 13.01 0.03
N GLU A 169 5.46 13.66 -0.32
CA GLU A 169 5.26 15.10 -0.12
C GLU A 169 4.25 15.35 1.00
N ALA A 170 4.70 15.94 2.10
CA ALA A 170 3.88 16.29 3.25
C ALA A 170 4.01 17.79 3.56
N GLY A 171 3.02 18.57 3.10
CA GLY A 171 3.06 20.03 3.22
C GLY A 171 4.21 20.60 2.39
N SER A 172 5.15 21.30 3.04
CA SER A 172 6.36 21.82 2.40
C SER A 172 7.54 20.86 2.46
N THR A 173 7.37 19.67 3.02
CA THR A 173 8.46 18.70 3.21
C THR A 173 8.40 17.62 2.13
N LYS A 174 9.55 17.31 1.55
CA LYS A 174 9.72 16.21 0.60
C LYS A 174 10.79 15.26 1.12
N THR A 175 10.49 13.98 1.12
CA THR A 175 11.40 12.92 1.60
C THR A 175 11.50 11.81 0.56
N LEU A 176 12.72 11.36 0.27
CA LEU A 176 12.98 10.20 -0.57
C LEU A 176 12.71 8.92 0.23
N CYS A 177 11.65 8.20 -0.10
CA CYS A 177 11.26 6.96 0.55
C CYS A 177 11.79 5.76 -0.22
N ILE A 178 12.58 4.93 0.45
CA ILE A 178 13.23 3.75 -0.11
C ILE A 178 12.52 2.50 0.46
N PRO A 179 11.68 1.80 -0.32
CA PRO A 179 10.99 0.60 0.14
C PRO A 179 11.98 -0.43 0.63
N SER A 180 11.88 -0.85 1.89
CA SER A 180 12.90 -1.69 2.52
C SER A 180 12.27 -2.84 3.27
N VAL A 181 13.01 -3.95 3.34
CA VAL A 181 12.76 -4.99 4.33
C VAL A 181 13.46 -4.66 5.64
N PHE A 182 12.89 -5.12 6.75
CA PHE A 182 13.43 -4.90 8.08
C PHE A 182 13.71 -6.23 8.80
N ILE A 183 14.98 -6.47 9.10
CA ILE A 183 15.47 -7.74 9.65
C ILE A 183 16.29 -7.53 10.92
N SER A 184 16.33 -8.55 11.77
CA SER A 184 17.16 -8.57 12.97
C SER A 184 18.64 -8.83 12.67
N TYR A 185 19.49 -8.61 13.68
CA TYR A 185 20.89 -9.03 13.65
C TYR A 185 21.08 -10.52 13.28
N HIS A 186 20.17 -11.41 13.69
CA HIS A 186 20.21 -12.84 13.36
C HIS A 186 19.48 -13.21 12.07
N GLY A 187 19.01 -12.23 11.28
CA GLY A 187 18.30 -12.47 10.01
C GLY A 187 16.83 -12.86 10.15
N HIS A 188 16.26 -12.83 11.36
CA HIS A 188 14.81 -12.95 11.56
C HIS A 188 14.07 -11.73 10.98
N ALA A 189 12.93 -11.98 10.33
CA ALA A 189 12.05 -10.93 9.84
C ALA A 189 11.45 -10.14 11.01
N LEU A 190 11.44 -8.80 10.90
CA LEU A 190 10.80 -7.88 11.84
C LEU A 190 9.76 -7.01 11.16
N ASP A 191 9.48 -7.31 9.90
CA ASP A 191 8.46 -6.71 9.07
C ASP A 191 7.49 -7.77 8.55
N GLU A 192 6.45 -7.27 7.89
CA GLU A 192 5.51 -8.10 7.14
C GLU A 192 6.00 -8.38 5.71
N LYS A 193 6.78 -7.46 5.13
CA LYS A 193 7.24 -7.52 3.74
C LYS A 193 8.14 -8.73 3.47
N THR A 194 9.07 -9.06 4.37
CA THR A 194 9.93 -10.25 4.22
C THR A 194 9.10 -11.54 4.15
N GLY A 195 8.01 -11.63 4.92
CA GLY A 195 7.10 -12.78 4.89
C GLY A 195 6.41 -12.95 3.53
N VAL A 196 5.94 -11.85 2.95
CA VAL A 196 5.32 -11.82 1.62
C VAL A 196 6.30 -12.23 0.53
N LEU A 197 7.51 -11.67 0.51
CA LEU A 197 8.54 -12.01 -0.48
C LEU A 197 8.91 -13.50 -0.44
N ARG A 198 9.10 -14.06 0.75
CA ARG A 198 9.38 -15.50 0.93
C ARG A 198 8.19 -16.38 0.49
N SER A 199 6.97 -15.93 0.76
CA SER A 199 5.75 -16.64 0.33
C SER A 199 5.64 -16.68 -1.19
N ASN A 200 5.89 -15.57 -1.86
CA ASN A 200 5.87 -15.48 -3.32
C ASN A 200 6.94 -16.37 -3.95
N GLU A 201 8.16 -16.37 -3.42
CA GLU A 201 9.25 -17.25 -3.89
C GLU A 201 8.90 -18.73 -3.72
N ALA A 202 8.37 -19.12 -2.56
CA ALA A 202 7.98 -20.50 -2.28
C ALA A 202 6.83 -20.98 -3.19
N LEU A 203 5.85 -20.12 -3.46
CA LEU A 203 4.76 -20.42 -4.38
C LEU A 203 5.28 -20.54 -5.82
N ALA A 204 6.14 -19.62 -6.25
CA ALA A 204 6.72 -19.61 -7.59
C ALA A 204 7.49 -20.90 -7.88
N ASP A 205 8.36 -21.34 -6.97
CA ASP A 205 9.12 -22.61 -7.11
C ASP A 205 8.19 -23.82 -7.31
N ARG A 206 7.11 -23.91 -6.53
CA ARG A 206 6.15 -25.02 -6.64
C ARG A 206 5.30 -24.95 -7.89
N ALA A 207 4.87 -23.75 -8.27
CA ALA A 207 4.07 -23.52 -9.46
C ALA A 207 4.86 -23.86 -10.74
N ILE A 208 6.14 -23.44 -10.83
CA ILE A 208 7.03 -23.77 -11.95
C ILE A 208 7.21 -25.29 -12.07
N LYS A 209 7.47 -26.00 -10.97
CA LYS A 209 7.58 -27.46 -10.98
C LYS A 209 6.32 -28.13 -11.49
N LEU A 210 5.14 -27.63 -11.11
CA LEU A 210 3.86 -28.15 -11.60
C LEU A 210 3.67 -27.87 -13.10
N LEU A 211 4.01 -26.67 -13.57
CA LEU A 211 3.96 -26.29 -14.98
C LEU A 211 4.87 -27.18 -15.84
N HIS A 212 6.11 -27.41 -15.39
CA HIS A 212 7.05 -28.29 -16.08
C HIS A 212 6.53 -29.74 -16.17
N LEU A 213 5.85 -30.23 -15.13
CA LEU A 213 5.26 -31.58 -15.14
C LEU A 213 4.14 -31.76 -16.16
N ILE A 214 3.43 -30.68 -16.53
CA ILE A 214 2.34 -30.73 -17.52
C ILE A 214 2.78 -30.33 -18.94
N GLY A 215 4.09 -30.14 -19.15
CA GLY A 215 4.69 -29.87 -20.45
C GLY A 215 5.12 -28.42 -20.69
N ASP A 216 4.82 -27.50 -19.78
CA ASP A 216 5.17 -26.08 -19.91
C ASP A 216 6.61 -25.78 -19.48
N THR A 217 7.57 -26.51 -20.05
CA THR A 217 9.00 -26.46 -19.68
C THR A 217 9.67 -25.09 -19.91
N GLU A 218 9.05 -24.22 -20.70
CA GLU A 218 9.54 -22.86 -20.97
C GLU A 218 9.17 -21.85 -19.87
N ALA A 219 8.32 -22.22 -18.91
CA ALA A 219 8.00 -21.38 -17.76
C ALA A 219 9.26 -21.08 -16.93
N ARG A 220 9.56 -19.79 -16.73
CA ARG A 220 10.75 -19.32 -15.99
C ARG A 220 10.40 -18.76 -14.62
N GLY A 221 9.18 -18.25 -14.45
CA GLY A 221 8.71 -17.61 -13.23
C GLY A 221 7.19 -17.74 -13.09
N VAL A 222 6.70 -17.62 -11.86
CA VAL A 222 5.28 -17.39 -11.60
C VAL A 222 5.17 -16.23 -10.62
N THR A 223 4.45 -15.20 -11.01
CA THR A 223 4.24 -13.99 -10.21
C THR A 223 2.81 -13.98 -9.70
N THR A 224 2.62 -13.64 -8.44
CA THR A 224 1.29 -13.40 -7.88
C THR A 224 0.88 -11.95 -8.13
N ASN A 225 -0.36 -11.73 -8.53
CA ASN A 225 -0.94 -10.39 -8.65
C ASN A 225 -1.97 -10.14 -7.54
N LEU A 226 -2.13 -8.89 -7.16
CA LEU A 226 -3.08 -8.45 -6.16
C LEU A 226 -3.77 -7.15 -6.57
N GLY A 227 -5.10 -7.10 -6.45
CA GLY A 227 -5.92 -5.90 -6.55
C GLY A 227 -6.65 -5.65 -5.22
N PRO A 228 -6.09 -4.82 -4.32
CA PRO A 228 -6.71 -4.54 -3.03
C PRO A 228 -7.78 -3.43 -3.14
N GLU A 229 -9.01 -3.73 -2.77
CA GLU A 229 -10.12 -2.76 -2.71
C GLU A 229 -10.14 -2.12 -1.32
N GLN A 230 -9.91 -0.80 -1.23
CA GLN A 230 -9.77 -0.10 0.04
C GLN A 230 -11.06 0.63 0.40
N GLU A 231 -11.83 0.08 1.34
CA GLU A 231 -12.95 0.79 1.95
C GLU A 231 -12.52 1.66 3.13
N TYR A 232 -13.28 2.72 3.40
CA TYR A 232 -13.04 3.66 4.49
C TYR A 232 -14.28 4.51 4.79
N PHE A 233 -14.33 5.11 5.99
CA PHE A 233 -15.30 6.16 6.31
C PHE A 233 -14.64 7.53 6.31
N LEU A 234 -15.38 8.57 5.90
CA LEU A 234 -15.01 9.96 6.12
C LEU A 234 -15.98 10.62 7.09
N ILE A 235 -15.45 11.19 8.16
CA ILE A 235 -16.25 12.01 9.07
C ILE A 235 -15.71 13.42 9.14
N ASP A 236 -16.60 14.39 9.31
CA ASP A 236 -16.17 15.77 9.48
C ASP A 236 -15.33 15.90 10.76
N ARG A 237 -14.14 16.50 10.64
CA ARG A 237 -13.18 16.61 11.75
C ARG A 237 -13.77 17.36 12.95
N ALA A 238 -14.71 18.28 12.76
CA ALA A 238 -15.38 18.98 13.86
C ALA A 238 -16.23 18.03 14.72
N PHE A 239 -16.77 16.94 14.15
CA PHE A 239 -17.44 15.89 14.93
C PHE A 239 -16.46 14.89 15.51
N PHE A 240 -15.40 14.54 14.76
CA PHE A 240 -14.37 13.61 15.23
C PHE A 240 -13.73 14.06 16.54
N VAL A 241 -13.30 15.33 16.62
CA VAL A 241 -12.60 15.86 17.80
C VAL A 241 -13.47 15.89 19.06
N LEU A 242 -14.79 15.86 18.92
CA LEU A 242 -15.74 15.78 20.04
C LEU A 242 -15.97 14.35 20.53
N ARG A 243 -15.29 13.35 19.94
CA ARG A 243 -15.46 11.93 20.23
C ARG A 243 -14.13 11.29 20.66
N PRO A 244 -13.80 11.37 21.97
CA PRO A 244 -12.59 10.75 22.51
C PRO A 244 -12.48 9.26 22.21
N ASP A 245 -13.61 8.56 22.16
CA ASP A 245 -13.65 7.14 21.81
C ASP A 245 -13.22 6.88 20.36
N LEU A 246 -13.66 7.71 19.39
CA LEU A 246 -13.17 7.63 18.01
C LEU A 246 -11.68 7.95 17.91
N ILE A 247 -11.19 8.95 18.66
CA ILE A 247 -9.77 9.32 18.67
C ILE A 247 -8.90 8.18 19.20
N MET A 248 -9.30 7.56 20.32
CA MET A 248 -8.48 6.57 21.02
C MET A 248 -8.60 5.17 20.44
N SER A 249 -9.78 4.80 19.91
CA SER A 249 -10.07 3.43 19.49
C SER A 249 -10.37 3.29 18.00
N GLY A 250 -10.45 4.38 17.24
CA GLY A 250 -10.83 4.35 15.82
C GLY A 250 -12.30 4.00 15.56
N ARG A 251 -13.08 3.74 16.62
CA ARG A 251 -14.50 3.38 16.55
C ARG A 251 -15.29 4.05 17.67
N THR A 252 -16.60 4.04 17.52
CA THR A 252 -17.52 4.45 18.57
C THR A 252 -17.69 3.32 19.59
N LEU A 253 -17.58 3.67 20.89
CA LEU A 253 -17.85 2.77 22.01
C LEU A 253 -19.29 2.90 22.50
N LEU A 254 -19.86 4.11 22.37
CA LEU A 254 -21.21 4.45 22.76
C LEU A 254 -21.89 5.26 21.64
N GLY A 255 -23.21 5.14 21.50
CA GLY A 255 -23.97 5.93 20.54
C GLY A 255 -25.39 5.44 20.37
N ALA A 256 -26.35 6.37 20.36
CA ALA A 256 -27.72 6.07 19.99
C ALA A 256 -27.84 5.89 18.46
N ARG A 257 -28.80 5.05 18.03
CA ARG A 257 -29.11 4.90 16.60
C ARG A 257 -29.61 6.24 16.03
N PRO A 258 -29.19 6.63 14.83
CA PRO A 258 -29.70 7.84 14.18
C PRO A 258 -31.18 7.68 13.80
N ALA A 259 -31.90 8.80 13.69
CA ALA A 259 -33.31 8.80 13.27
C ALA A 259 -33.50 8.28 11.83
N ARG A 260 -32.53 8.55 10.95
CA ARG A 260 -32.36 7.90 9.63
C ARG A 260 -31.06 7.12 9.64
N GLY A 261 -31.16 5.80 9.62
CA GLY A 261 -30.02 4.90 9.52
C GLY A 261 -29.72 4.49 8.08
N GLN A 262 -29.02 3.38 7.92
CA GLN A 262 -28.91 2.67 6.66
C GLN A 262 -30.22 1.92 6.40
N GLN A 263 -31.18 2.59 5.77
CA GLN A 263 -32.49 2.04 5.41
C GLN A 263 -32.63 2.29 3.91
N LEU A 264 -32.77 1.21 3.12
CA LEU A 264 -32.90 1.18 1.64
C LEU A 264 -31.60 1.15 0.81
N GLU A 265 -30.42 1.10 1.41
CA GLU A 265 -29.13 1.02 0.68
C GLU A 265 -28.88 2.17 -0.32
N ASP A 266 -29.66 3.26 -0.23
CA ASP A 266 -29.65 4.44 -1.12
C ASP A 266 -28.27 5.12 -1.32
N HIS A 267 -27.32 4.83 -0.43
CA HIS A 267 -25.97 5.39 -0.48
C HIS A 267 -25.10 4.68 -1.52
N TYR A 268 -25.30 3.37 -1.72
CA TYR A 268 -24.50 2.56 -2.64
C TYR A 268 -24.68 3.05 -4.07
N PHE A 269 -23.57 3.42 -4.72
CA PHE A 269 -23.55 4.11 -6.03
C PHE A 269 -24.42 5.39 -6.12
N GLY A 270 -24.81 5.98 -4.99
CA GLY A 270 -25.47 7.28 -4.94
C GLY A 270 -24.56 8.43 -5.37
N SER A 271 -25.12 9.65 -5.46
CA SER A 271 -24.30 10.84 -5.76
C SER A 271 -23.30 11.12 -4.64
N ILE A 272 -22.02 11.25 -4.98
CA ILE A 272 -20.97 11.59 -4.01
C ILE A 272 -21.09 13.08 -3.62
N PRO A 273 -21.12 13.44 -2.32
CA PRO A 273 -21.17 14.83 -1.89
C PRO A 273 -19.99 15.65 -2.45
N THR A 274 -20.23 16.90 -2.85
CA THR A 274 -19.22 17.76 -3.51
C THR A 274 -17.96 17.98 -2.67
N ARG A 275 -18.09 18.07 -1.34
CA ARG A 275 -16.93 18.14 -0.43
C ARG A 275 -16.08 16.87 -0.47
N VAL A 276 -16.73 15.71 -0.56
CA VAL A 276 -16.04 14.41 -0.65
C VAL A 276 -15.41 14.25 -2.03
N LEU A 277 -16.07 14.68 -3.10
CA LEU A 277 -15.49 14.69 -4.44
C LEU A 277 -14.23 15.55 -4.53
N ALA A 278 -14.20 16.72 -3.88
CA ALA A 278 -13.00 17.53 -3.80
C ALA A 278 -11.85 16.77 -3.10
N PHE A 279 -12.13 16.14 -1.96
CA PHE A 279 -11.18 15.26 -1.28
C PHE A 279 -10.67 14.13 -2.19
N MET A 280 -11.58 13.37 -2.81
CA MET A 280 -11.23 12.24 -3.68
C MET A 280 -10.40 12.68 -4.89
N THR A 281 -10.66 13.89 -5.42
CA THR A 281 -9.89 14.45 -6.54
C THR A 281 -8.45 14.75 -6.15
N GLU A 282 -8.19 15.38 -5.00
CA GLU A 282 -6.81 15.58 -4.54
C GLU A 282 -6.15 14.24 -4.18
N PHE A 283 -6.89 13.35 -3.52
CA PHE A 283 -6.42 12.01 -3.15
C PHE A 283 -5.92 11.23 -4.37
N GLU A 284 -6.71 11.13 -5.43
CA GLU A 284 -6.31 10.44 -6.67
C GLU A 284 -5.13 11.11 -7.37
N GLN A 285 -5.09 12.45 -7.42
CA GLN A 285 -3.94 13.15 -8.02
C GLN A 285 -2.64 12.81 -7.30
N GLU A 286 -2.65 12.75 -5.97
CA GLU A 286 -1.50 12.35 -5.17
C GLU A 286 -1.10 10.89 -5.44
N LEU A 287 -2.07 9.97 -5.53
CA LEU A 287 -1.82 8.58 -5.88
C LEU A 287 -1.19 8.44 -7.27
N PHE A 288 -1.69 9.17 -8.27
CA PHE A 288 -1.12 9.14 -9.61
C PHE A 288 0.32 9.64 -9.65
N ARG A 289 0.66 10.72 -8.93
CA ARG A 289 2.06 11.18 -8.82
C ARG A 289 2.97 10.10 -8.22
N LEU A 290 2.45 9.35 -7.26
CA LEU A 290 3.11 8.21 -6.61
C LEU A 290 2.98 6.91 -7.40
N GLY A 291 2.49 6.95 -8.64
CA GLY A 291 2.33 5.81 -9.56
C GLY A 291 1.42 4.70 -9.09
N VAL A 292 0.53 4.98 -8.14
CA VAL A 292 -0.53 4.06 -7.74
C VAL A 292 -1.64 4.12 -8.80
N PRO A 293 -2.00 2.98 -9.45
CA PRO A 293 -2.94 2.97 -10.56
C PRO A 293 -4.41 2.97 -10.08
N ALA A 294 -4.80 3.95 -9.27
CA ALA A 294 -6.19 4.11 -8.81
C ALA A 294 -7.17 4.16 -10.00
N LYS A 295 -8.23 3.34 -9.95
CA LYS A 295 -9.12 3.14 -11.10
C LYS A 295 -10.57 3.49 -10.82
N THR A 296 -11.09 3.01 -9.69
CA THR A 296 -12.48 3.22 -9.30
C THR A 296 -12.57 3.93 -7.96
N ARG A 297 -13.63 4.72 -7.81
CA ARG A 297 -14.09 5.31 -6.56
C ARG A 297 -15.61 5.32 -6.54
N HIS A 298 -16.22 5.01 -5.40
CA HIS A 298 -17.66 5.13 -5.23
C HIS A 298 -18.06 5.23 -3.76
N ASN A 299 -19.33 5.54 -3.54
CA ASN A 299 -19.99 5.36 -2.26
C ASN A 299 -20.19 3.87 -1.98
N GLU A 300 -19.98 3.50 -0.73
CA GLU A 300 -20.30 2.18 -0.20
C GLU A 300 -21.71 2.15 0.41
N VAL A 301 -22.14 1.01 0.96
CA VAL A 301 -23.51 0.84 1.46
C VAL A 301 -23.80 1.68 2.71
N ALA A 302 -22.85 1.83 3.65
CA ALA A 302 -23.09 2.66 4.82
C ALA A 302 -22.94 4.17 4.54
N PRO A 303 -23.67 5.04 5.27
CA PRO A 303 -23.52 6.48 5.13
C PRO A 303 -22.09 6.93 5.37
N MET A 304 -21.56 7.75 4.45
CA MET A 304 -20.18 8.27 4.50
C MET A 304 -19.10 7.17 4.47
N GLN A 305 -19.44 5.98 3.98
CA GLN A 305 -18.48 4.93 3.60
C GLN A 305 -18.17 5.06 2.10
N PHE A 306 -16.93 4.84 1.72
CA PHE A 306 -16.45 4.93 0.36
C PHE A 306 -15.45 3.83 0.07
N GLU A 307 -15.23 3.56 -1.22
CA GLU A 307 -14.20 2.64 -1.70
C GLU A 307 -13.28 3.34 -2.71
N SER A 308 -12.01 2.93 -2.72
CA SER A 308 -11.09 3.15 -3.85
C SER A 308 -10.38 1.85 -4.20
N ALA A 309 -10.39 1.47 -5.49
CA ALA A 309 -9.69 0.29 -5.97
C ALA A 309 -8.72 0.63 -7.11
N PRO A 310 -7.48 0.10 -7.08
CA PRO A 310 -6.51 0.25 -8.15
C PRO A 310 -6.66 -0.86 -9.22
N ILE A 311 -6.00 -0.67 -10.35
CA ILE A 311 -5.67 -1.81 -11.24
C ILE A 311 -4.75 -2.74 -10.45
N PHE A 312 -4.90 -4.06 -10.62
CA PHE A 312 -4.02 -5.03 -9.96
C PHE A 312 -2.57 -4.85 -10.42
N GLU A 313 -1.65 -5.18 -9.52
CA GLU A 313 -0.20 -5.17 -9.77
C GLU A 313 0.42 -6.45 -9.22
N GLU A 314 1.72 -6.64 -9.42
CA GLU A 314 2.45 -7.68 -8.69
C GLU A 314 2.24 -7.50 -7.18
N ALA A 315 1.96 -8.60 -6.47
CA ALA A 315 1.45 -8.56 -5.10
C ALA A 315 2.33 -7.75 -4.15
N ASN A 316 3.65 -7.83 -4.28
CA ASN A 316 4.58 -7.04 -3.47
C ASN A 316 4.39 -5.52 -3.67
N VAL A 317 4.29 -5.08 -4.92
CA VAL A 317 4.08 -3.66 -5.28
C VAL A 317 2.67 -3.21 -4.89
N ALA A 318 1.66 -4.03 -5.15
CA ALA A 318 0.27 -3.74 -4.79
C ALA A 318 0.09 -3.53 -3.27
N ILE A 319 0.80 -4.32 -2.43
CA ILE A 319 0.78 -4.17 -0.97
C ILE A 319 1.44 -2.84 -0.57
N ASP A 320 2.62 -2.51 -1.11
CA ASP A 320 3.28 -1.24 -0.85
C ASP A 320 2.39 -0.06 -1.27
N HIS A 321 1.81 -0.11 -2.47
CA HIS A 321 0.89 0.90 -2.98
C HIS A 321 -0.38 1.01 -2.12
N ASN A 322 -0.92 -0.07 -1.55
CA ASN A 322 -2.03 0.03 -0.61
C ASN A 322 -1.62 0.73 0.70
N HIS A 323 -0.42 0.47 1.22
CA HIS A 323 0.09 1.20 2.39
C HIS A 323 0.26 2.70 2.11
N VAL A 324 0.83 3.06 0.95
CA VAL A 324 0.89 4.44 0.46
C VAL A 324 -0.51 5.04 0.34
N THR A 325 -1.46 4.27 -0.21
CA THR A 325 -2.86 4.68 -0.36
C THR A 325 -3.48 5.06 0.98
N MET A 326 -3.33 4.22 2.01
CA MET A 326 -3.84 4.49 3.35
C MET A 326 -3.19 5.73 4.00
N GLU A 327 -1.90 5.97 3.75
CA GLU A 327 -1.19 7.15 4.25
C GLU A 327 -1.68 8.45 3.58
N VAL A 328 -1.72 8.46 2.24
CA VAL A 328 -2.21 9.60 1.46
C VAL A 328 -3.67 9.89 1.81
N LEU A 329 -4.50 8.86 1.96
CA LEU A 329 -5.90 8.96 2.35
C LEU A 329 -6.05 9.70 3.69
N LYS A 330 -5.29 9.31 4.72
CA LYS A 330 -5.31 10.00 6.03
C LYS A 330 -4.81 11.44 5.92
N ARG A 331 -3.75 11.68 5.15
CA ARG A 331 -3.15 13.01 4.98
C ARG A 331 -4.12 13.97 4.27
N VAL A 332 -4.64 13.56 3.12
CA VAL A 332 -5.54 14.38 2.29
C VAL A 332 -6.90 14.57 2.98
N ALA A 333 -7.40 13.57 3.72
CA ALA A 333 -8.63 13.73 4.49
C ALA A 333 -8.51 14.91 5.47
N LYS A 334 -7.39 14.98 6.21
CA LYS A 334 -7.12 16.09 7.15
C LYS A 334 -7.03 17.43 6.42
N LYS A 335 -6.41 17.48 5.24
CA LYS A 335 -6.38 18.70 4.41
C LYS A 335 -7.77 19.16 4.00
N HIS A 336 -8.74 18.25 3.80
CA HIS A 336 -10.14 18.55 3.46
C HIS A 336 -11.07 18.67 4.68
N ASP A 337 -10.47 18.81 5.87
CA ASP A 337 -11.15 18.88 7.17
C ASP A 337 -12.02 17.66 7.48
N PHE A 338 -11.70 16.51 6.89
CA PHE A 338 -12.22 15.21 7.26
C PHE A 338 -11.25 14.47 8.18
N GLU A 339 -11.75 13.48 8.89
CA GLU A 339 -10.96 12.39 9.44
C GLU A 339 -11.36 11.12 8.70
N ALA A 340 -10.38 10.37 8.21
CA ALA A 340 -10.60 9.09 7.57
C ALA A 340 -10.45 7.95 8.59
N LEU A 341 -11.48 7.11 8.69
CA LEU A 341 -11.49 5.96 9.59
C LEU A 341 -11.27 4.69 8.79
N LEU A 342 -10.21 3.96 9.14
CA LEU A 342 -9.84 2.67 8.54
C LEU A 342 -10.17 1.47 9.44
N HIS A 343 -10.75 1.71 10.61
CA HIS A 343 -11.18 0.64 11.50
C HIS A 343 -12.29 -0.18 10.79
N GLU A 344 -12.28 -1.50 10.92
CA GLU A 344 -13.17 -2.41 10.17
C GLU A 344 -14.64 -2.24 10.58
N LYS A 345 -14.89 -1.83 11.83
CA LYS A 345 -16.22 -1.47 12.33
C LYS A 345 -16.26 -0.14 13.12
N PRO A 346 -16.23 1.04 12.46
CA PRO A 346 -16.19 2.32 13.18
C PRO A 346 -17.51 2.64 13.90
N PHE A 347 -18.65 2.23 13.33
CA PHE A 347 -19.99 2.50 13.86
C PHE A 347 -20.79 1.22 14.04
N ALA A 348 -21.44 1.08 15.18
CA ALA A 348 -22.34 -0.05 15.45
C ALA A 348 -23.65 0.07 14.66
N GLY A 349 -24.13 -1.04 14.10
CA GLY A 349 -25.45 -1.12 13.45
C GLY A 349 -25.51 -0.63 12.00
N VAL A 350 -24.37 -0.39 11.35
CA VAL A 350 -24.24 -0.12 9.90
C VAL A 350 -23.15 -1.01 9.29
N ASN A 351 -22.95 -1.04 7.98
CA ASN A 351 -21.88 -1.83 7.36
C ASN A 351 -20.49 -1.46 7.92
N GLY A 352 -19.58 -2.43 7.90
CA GLY A 352 -18.19 -2.21 8.26
C GLY A 352 -17.32 -2.06 7.01
N SER A 353 -16.10 -1.57 7.17
CA SER A 353 -15.15 -1.40 6.08
C SER A 353 -14.35 -2.67 5.84
N GLY A 354 -14.47 -3.23 4.64
CA GLY A 354 -13.67 -4.32 4.11
C GLY A 354 -12.36 -3.90 3.48
N LYS A 355 -11.54 -4.90 3.20
CA LYS A 355 -10.45 -4.81 2.22
C LYS A 355 -10.40 -6.09 1.43
N HIS A 356 -10.99 -6.07 0.24
CA HIS A 356 -11.00 -7.25 -0.63
C HIS A 356 -9.64 -7.40 -1.30
N ASN A 357 -9.23 -8.66 -1.49
CA ASN A 357 -7.93 -9.00 -2.08
C ASN A 357 -8.18 -9.87 -3.31
N ASN A 358 -8.23 -9.23 -4.48
CA ASN A 358 -8.35 -9.93 -5.75
C ASN A 358 -6.99 -10.54 -6.11
N TRP A 359 -6.84 -11.85 -5.92
CA TRP A 359 -5.56 -12.55 -6.08
C TRP A 359 -5.55 -13.43 -7.33
N SER A 360 -4.44 -13.41 -8.07
CA SER A 360 -4.21 -14.27 -9.22
C SER A 360 -2.73 -14.65 -9.38
N MET A 361 -2.43 -15.53 -10.33
CA MET A 361 -1.07 -15.95 -10.65
C MET A 361 -0.84 -15.86 -12.15
N SER A 362 0.26 -15.24 -12.56
CA SER A 362 0.67 -15.12 -13.96
C SER A 362 2.01 -15.82 -14.21
N VAL A 363 2.15 -16.46 -15.37
CA VAL A 363 3.41 -17.10 -15.78
C VAL A 363 4.34 -16.07 -16.43
N ALA A 364 5.62 -16.11 -16.08
CA ALA A 364 6.68 -15.41 -16.80
C ALA A 364 7.44 -16.42 -17.68
N SER A 365 7.52 -16.17 -18.99
CA SER A 365 8.12 -17.06 -19.98
C SER A 365 8.81 -16.30 -21.10
N GLY A 366 9.77 -16.95 -21.77
CA GLY A 366 10.31 -16.46 -23.04
C GLY A 366 9.40 -16.74 -24.24
N ASN A 367 8.40 -17.63 -24.06
CA ASN A 367 7.42 -17.98 -25.07
C ASN A 367 6.21 -17.02 -25.00
N PRO A 368 5.92 -16.24 -26.06
CA PRO A 368 4.81 -15.28 -26.06
C PRO A 368 3.43 -15.90 -25.86
N GLU A 369 3.24 -17.18 -26.16
CA GLU A 369 1.98 -17.88 -25.94
C GLU A 369 1.77 -18.27 -24.48
N LEU A 370 2.84 -18.37 -23.69
CA LEU A 370 2.82 -18.76 -22.28
C LEU A 370 3.00 -17.55 -21.35
N ASP A 371 3.77 -16.57 -21.78
CA ASP A 371 4.06 -15.36 -21.00
C ASP A 371 2.80 -14.55 -20.71
N GLY A 372 2.62 -14.18 -19.45
CA GLY A 372 1.47 -13.42 -18.97
C GLY A 372 0.17 -14.21 -18.77
N ILE A 373 0.12 -15.51 -19.11
CA ILE A 373 -1.09 -16.33 -18.88
C ILE A 373 -1.48 -16.30 -17.40
N ASN A 374 -2.74 -15.97 -17.12
CA ASN A 374 -3.36 -16.13 -15.81
C ASN A 374 -3.73 -17.61 -15.57
N LEU A 375 -3.13 -18.22 -14.56
CA LEU A 375 -3.33 -19.63 -14.21
C LEU A 375 -4.71 -19.92 -13.60
N LEU A 376 -5.46 -18.89 -13.22
CA LEU A 376 -6.83 -18.98 -12.72
C LEU A 376 -7.87 -18.49 -13.74
N ASP A 377 -7.48 -18.22 -14.99
CA ASP A 377 -8.42 -17.92 -16.06
C ASP A 377 -8.96 -19.22 -16.69
N PRO A 378 -10.29 -19.47 -16.64
CA PRO A 378 -10.88 -20.65 -17.25
C PRO A 378 -10.74 -20.68 -18.79
N GLY A 379 -10.62 -19.52 -19.43
CA GLY A 379 -10.67 -19.40 -20.89
C GLY A 379 -12.03 -19.78 -21.47
N LYS A 380 -12.07 -20.06 -22.78
CA LYS A 380 -13.32 -20.34 -23.52
C LYS A 380 -13.83 -21.78 -23.32
N THR A 381 -12.94 -22.74 -23.11
CA THR A 381 -13.26 -24.17 -22.95
C THR A 381 -12.61 -24.70 -21.65
N PRO A 382 -13.20 -24.41 -20.47
CA PRO A 382 -12.53 -24.61 -19.19
C PRO A 382 -12.17 -26.08 -18.91
N HIS A 383 -13.00 -27.02 -19.37
CA HIS A 383 -12.79 -28.46 -19.24
C HIS A 383 -11.61 -29.00 -20.05
N GLN A 384 -11.08 -28.22 -21.02
CA GLN A 384 -9.89 -28.56 -21.80
C GLN A 384 -8.64 -27.83 -21.28
N ASN A 385 -8.81 -26.79 -20.45
CA ASN A 385 -7.71 -26.00 -19.92
C ASN A 385 -7.09 -26.69 -18.70
N LEU A 386 -6.16 -27.61 -18.97
CA LEU A 386 -5.49 -28.40 -17.92
C LEU A 386 -4.77 -27.52 -16.89
N ARG A 387 -4.15 -26.42 -17.33
CA ARG A 387 -3.48 -25.45 -16.43
C ARG A 387 -4.49 -24.90 -15.42
N PHE A 388 -5.58 -24.33 -15.91
CA PHE A 388 -6.65 -23.78 -15.07
C PHE A 388 -7.19 -24.83 -14.09
N LEU A 389 -7.56 -26.01 -14.58
CA LEU A 389 -8.14 -27.05 -13.72
C LEU A 389 -7.19 -27.46 -12.60
N LEU A 390 -5.90 -27.63 -12.90
CA LEU A 390 -4.92 -28.01 -11.89
C LEU A 390 -4.67 -26.91 -10.86
N PHE A 391 -4.48 -25.67 -11.30
CA PHE A 391 -4.24 -24.55 -10.40
C PHE A 391 -5.49 -24.18 -9.58
N LEU A 392 -6.69 -24.27 -10.16
CA LEU A 392 -7.96 -24.14 -9.44
C LEU A 392 -8.07 -25.23 -8.36
N MET A 393 -7.89 -26.50 -8.72
CA MET A 393 -7.97 -27.61 -7.77
C MET A 393 -6.92 -27.52 -6.66
N ALA A 394 -5.70 -27.11 -6.99
CA ALA A 394 -4.64 -26.86 -6.02
C ALA A 394 -5.02 -25.73 -5.05
N THR A 395 -5.60 -24.64 -5.57
CA THR A 395 -6.09 -23.51 -4.78
C THR A 395 -7.22 -23.94 -3.84
N LEU A 396 -8.23 -24.65 -4.36
CA LEU A 396 -9.34 -25.19 -3.56
C LEU A 396 -8.84 -26.11 -2.43
N LYS A 397 -7.90 -27.02 -2.75
CA LYS A 397 -7.28 -27.91 -1.76
C LYS A 397 -6.48 -27.12 -0.73
N GLY A 398 -5.76 -26.08 -1.15
CA GLY A 398 -5.02 -25.17 -0.29
C GLY A 398 -5.94 -24.47 0.71
N VAL A 399 -7.02 -23.85 0.22
CA VAL A 399 -8.02 -23.19 1.06
C VAL A 399 -8.66 -24.17 2.02
N ASN A 400 -9.11 -25.34 1.56
CA ASN A 400 -9.73 -26.35 2.43
C ASN A 400 -8.77 -26.85 3.52
N LYS A 401 -7.52 -27.16 3.15
CA LYS A 401 -6.52 -27.71 4.09
C LYS A 401 -6.02 -26.66 5.09
N HIS A 402 -5.93 -25.39 4.68
CA HIS A 402 -5.33 -24.31 5.45
C HIS A 402 -6.35 -23.23 5.87
N ALA A 403 -7.64 -23.54 5.88
CA ALA A 403 -8.72 -22.63 6.26
C ALA A 403 -8.48 -21.94 7.62
N GLY A 404 -8.00 -22.69 8.62
CA GLY A 404 -7.68 -22.14 9.93
C GLY A 404 -6.56 -21.10 9.89
N LEU A 405 -5.53 -21.32 9.07
CA LEU A 405 -4.43 -20.37 8.89
C LEU A 405 -4.91 -19.10 8.17
N LEU A 406 -5.71 -19.25 7.12
CA LEU A 406 -6.31 -18.10 6.41
C LEU A 406 -7.20 -17.27 7.34
N ARG A 407 -8.01 -17.93 8.18
CA ARG A 407 -8.84 -17.26 9.18
C ARG A 407 -8.00 -16.50 10.20
N ALA A 408 -6.89 -17.09 10.66
CA ALA A 408 -5.98 -16.46 11.60
C ALA A 408 -5.29 -15.23 11.00
N ALA A 409 -4.91 -15.28 9.72
CA ALA A 409 -4.23 -14.18 9.03
C ALA A 409 -5.07 -12.89 8.92
N ILE A 410 -6.40 -13.01 8.95
CA ILE A 410 -7.33 -11.86 8.93
C ILE A 410 -7.99 -11.59 10.28
N ALA A 411 -7.62 -12.31 11.33
CA ALA A 411 -8.21 -12.15 12.66
C ALA A 411 -7.62 -10.92 13.34
N SER A 412 -8.48 -9.95 13.67
CA SER A 412 -8.14 -8.77 14.46
C SER A 412 -9.31 -8.42 15.35
N SER A 413 -9.07 -7.73 16.47
CA SER A 413 -10.14 -7.27 17.35
C SER A 413 -11.15 -6.37 16.62
N GLY A 414 -10.67 -5.55 15.68
CA GLY A 414 -11.52 -4.71 14.85
C GLY A 414 -12.37 -5.52 13.87
N ASN A 415 -11.76 -6.48 13.16
CA ASN A 415 -12.44 -7.30 12.16
C ASN A 415 -13.45 -8.30 12.78
N ASP A 416 -13.24 -8.74 14.02
CA ASP A 416 -14.21 -9.58 14.74
C ASP A 416 -15.54 -8.85 15.03
N HIS A 417 -15.54 -7.51 15.04
CA HIS A 417 -16.78 -6.73 15.07
C HIS A 417 -17.47 -6.59 13.70
N ARG A 418 -16.78 -6.96 12.61
CA ARG A 418 -17.27 -6.86 11.24
C ARG A 418 -17.79 -8.21 10.72
N LEU A 419 -17.04 -9.28 10.93
CA LEU A 419 -17.31 -10.60 10.33
C LEU A 419 -18.66 -11.19 10.76
N GLY A 420 -19.37 -11.80 9.80
CA GLY A 420 -20.69 -12.38 10.02
C GLY A 420 -21.82 -11.36 10.23
N ALA A 421 -21.57 -10.08 9.96
CA ALA A 421 -22.57 -9.02 9.92
C ALA A 421 -22.87 -8.62 8.47
N ASN A 422 -23.51 -7.45 8.26
CA ASN A 422 -23.89 -6.93 6.94
C ASN A 422 -22.76 -7.02 5.92
N GLU A 423 -22.97 -7.83 4.87
CA GLU A 423 -22.07 -8.07 3.71
C GLU A 423 -20.65 -8.59 4.04
N ALA A 424 -20.31 -8.72 5.32
CA ALA A 424 -19.05 -9.28 5.74
C ALA A 424 -19.14 -10.81 5.79
N PRO A 425 -18.15 -11.53 5.23
CA PRO A 425 -18.17 -12.98 5.28
C PRO A 425 -18.18 -13.47 6.74
N PRO A 426 -18.83 -14.62 7.03
CA PRO A 426 -18.73 -15.23 8.34
C PRO A 426 -17.29 -15.68 8.62
N ALA A 427 -17.00 -16.05 9.86
CA ALA A 427 -15.71 -16.63 10.24
C ALA A 427 -15.41 -18.02 9.60
N ILE A 428 -16.31 -18.52 8.77
CA ILE A 428 -16.21 -19.81 8.08
C ILE A 428 -15.60 -19.56 6.70
N ILE A 429 -14.45 -20.16 6.44
CA ILE A 429 -13.78 -20.08 5.13
C ILE A 429 -14.39 -21.12 4.20
N SER A 430 -14.92 -20.67 3.06
CA SER A 430 -15.40 -21.50 1.97
C SER A 430 -15.04 -20.85 0.63
N VAL A 431 -15.07 -21.63 -0.44
CA VAL A 431 -14.86 -21.14 -1.80
C VAL A 431 -16.18 -21.21 -2.57
N PHE A 432 -16.47 -20.15 -3.32
CA PHE A 432 -17.58 -20.08 -4.25
C PHE A 432 -17.04 -20.16 -5.68
N LEU A 433 -17.61 -21.03 -6.52
CA LEU A 433 -17.17 -21.25 -7.91
C LEU A 433 -18.20 -20.85 -8.97
N GLY A 434 -19.40 -20.41 -8.56
CA GLY A 434 -20.56 -20.25 -9.44
C GLY A 434 -21.65 -21.24 -9.10
#